data_AF-A0AAW1T5B3-F1
#
_entry.id   AF-A0AAW1T5B3-F1
#
_cell.length_a   1.000
_cell.length_b   1.000
_cell.length_c   1.000
_cell.angle_alpha   90.00
_cell.angle_beta   90.00
_cell.angle_gamma   90.00
#
_symmetry.space_group_name_H-M   'P 1'
#
loop_
_entity.id
_entity.type
_entity.pdbx_description
1 polymer ?
#
loop_
_entity_poly.entity_id
_entity_poly.type
_entity_poly.pdbx_seq_one_letter_code
_entity_poly.pdbx_strand_id
1 'polypeptide(L)'
;MHRCAAVTLCILLTPFLVLYFSLSYVLGILIVMMILPRLWLARELYWSCPFLPAVFRSQGVRGTLLRLGFEVSYTINVVKRFCTLPLRRTLPSFYIAGFPKCGTTSLASHLRRHPAVSGLAGLPYHEVLSKESHFLNGALGPNRANSSLLYRSFFPTIFTKFWAEQVVGVKQWMVFDACPLTACLPFAAKRISALTPNAKVIFMMRDPVRAIYSGEAMLRNMGMPLQWTLSEEAPALGRMFEVGSGEL
;
A
#
# COMPACT_ATOMS: atom_id res chain seq x y z
N MET A 1 -13.72 -5.15 -34.87
CA MET A 1 -12.73 -4.24 -35.50
C MET A 1 -12.09 -3.24 -34.52
N HIS A 2 -12.84 -2.53 -33.66
CA HIS A 2 -12.25 -1.56 -32.71
C HIS A 2 -11.23 -2.12 -31.69
N ARG A 3 -11.41 -3.36 -31.21
CA ARG A 3 -10.45 -4.00 -30.28
C ARG A 3 -9.08 -4.25 -30.90
N CYS A 4 -9.03 -4.73 -32.15
CA CYS A 4 -7.76 -4.97 -32.85
C CYS A 4 -6.96 -3.67 -32.99
N ALA A 5 -7.58 -2.58 -33.46
CA ALA A 5 -6.89 -1.31 -33.65
C ALA A 5 -6.33 -0.73 -32.34
N ALA A 6 -7.08 -0.84 -31.24
CA ALA A 6 -6.64 -0.36 -29.93
C ALA A 6 -5.47 -1.18 -29.36
N VAL A 7 -5.48 -2.50 -29.58
CA VAL A 7 -4.37 -3.39 -29.18
C VAL A 7 -3.12 -3.10 -30.00
N THR A 8 -3.25 -2.93 -31.32
CA THR A 8 -2.13 -2.55 -32.19
C THR A 8 -1.53 -1.21 -31.78
N LEU A 9 -2.35 -0.20 -31.49
CA LEU A 9 -1.87 1.10 -31.00
C LEU A 9 -1.12 0.97 -29.66
N CYS A 10 -1.62 0.16 -28.72
CA CYS A 10 -0.92 -0.07 -27.45
C CYS A 10 0.44 -0.74 -27.65
N ILE A 11 0.54 -1.71 -28.57
CA ILE A 11 1.81 -2.37 -28.93
C ILE A 11 2.79 -1.32 -29.51
N LEU A 12 2.33 -0.47 -30.44
CA LEU A 12 3.16 0.58 -31.03
C LEU A 12 3.64 1.62 -30.01
N LEU A 13 2.81 1.93 -28.99
CA LEU A 13 3.16 2.87 -27.91
C LEU A 13 4.04 2.24 -26.82
N THR A 14 4.17 0.92 -26.77
CA THR A 14 4.93 0.19 -25.74
C THR A 14 6.37 0.70 -25.57
N PRO A 15 7.20 0.90 -26.62
CA PRO A 15 8.56 1.40 -26.43
C PRO A 15 8.61 2.81 -25.80
N PHE A 16 7.68 3.70 -26.18
CA PHE A 16 7.57 5.04 -25.58
C PHE A 16 7.15 4.98 -24.12
N LEU A 17 6.26 4.06 -23.76
CA LEU A 17 5.86 3.83 -22.38
C LEU A 17 7.01 3.29 -21.55
N VAL A 18 7.75 2.31 -22.06
CA VAL A 18 8.94 1.77 -21.39
C VAL A 18 9.95 2.88 -21.14
N LEU A 19 10.25 3.70 -22.15
CA LEU A 19 11.14 4.85 -21.98
C LEU A 19 10.62 5.83 -20.91
N TYR A 20 9.32 6.15 -20.93
CA TYR A 20 8.70 7.04 -19.96
C TYR A 20 8.76 6.51 -18.53
N PHE A 21 8.45 5.22 -18.31
CA PHE A 21 8.57 4.59 -17.01
C PHE A 21 10.03 4.54 -16.53
N SER A 22 10.98 4.24 -17.42
CA SER A 22 12.41 4.26 -17.11
C SER A 22 12.89 5.65 -16.71
N LEU A 23 12.52 6.70 -17.46
CA LEU A 23 12.85 8.09 -17.12
C LEU A 23 12.26 8.49 -15.76
N SER A 24 11.02 8.09 -15.47
CA SER A 24 10.41 8.35 -14.16
C SER A 24 11.14 7.67 -13.01
N TYR A 25 11.72 6.50 -13.26
CA TYR A 25 12.52 5.75 -12.28
C TYR A 25 13.87 6.43 -12.04
N VAL A 26 14.57 6.83 -13.12
CA VAL A 26 15.83 7.60 -13.05
C VAL A 26 15.61 8.90 -12.28
N LEU A 27 14.53 9.63 -12.57
CA LEU A 27 14.20 10.85 -11.82
C LEU A 27 13.96 10.55 -10.33
N GLY A 28 13.30 9.44 -10.01
CA GLY A 28 13.13 8.98 -8.63
C GLY A 28 14.46 8.78 -7.91
N ILE A 29 15.44 8.15 -8.57
CA ILE A 29 16.80 7.97 -8.02
C ILE A 29 17.47 9.32 -7.80
N LEU A 30 17.42 10.22 -8.79
CA LEU A 30 18.02 11.56 -8.68
C LEU A 30 17.42 12.38 -7.52
N ILE A 31 16.10 12.35 -7.36
CA ILE A 31 15.42 13.07 -6.27
C ILE A 31 15.76 12.47 -4.91
N VAL A 32 15.96 11.15 -4.81
CA VAL A 32 16.39 10.53 -3.55
C VAL A 32 17.77 11.00 -3.10
N MET A 33 18.66 11.35 -4.03
CA MET A 33 19.96 11.93 -3.70
C MET A 33 19.80 13.28 -2.98
N MET A 34 18.67 13.97 -3.16
CA MET A 34 18.30 15.13 -2.36
C MET A 34 17.79 14.69 -0.99
N ILE A 35 18.43 15.15 0.08
CA ILE A 35 18.08 14.76 1.45
C ILE A 35 16.68 15.26 1.85
N LEU A 36 16.32 16.49 1.46
CA LEU A 36 15.10 17.15 1.95
C LEU A 36 13.79 16.48 1.50
N PRO A 37 13.57 16.17 0.20
CA PRO A 37 12.33 15.52 -0.23
C PRO A 37 12.11 14.15 0.40
N ARG A 38 13.20 13.39 0.60
CA ARG A 38 13.19 12.09 1.26
C ARG A 38 12.71 12.21 2.71
N LEU A 39 13.36 13.07 3.49
CA LEU A 39 13.01 13.27 4.90
C LEU A 39 11.58 13.79 5.08
N TRP A 40 11.15 14.69 4.20
CA TRP A 40 9.80 15.21 4.23
C TRP A 40 8.76 14.12 3.95
N LEU A 41 8.93 13.32 2.89
CA LEU A 41 8.03 12.20 2.58
C LEU A 41 8.00 11.15 3.70
N ALA A 42 9.16 10.83 4.27
CA ALA A 42 9.26 9.90 5.39
C ALA A 42 8.49 10.41 6.61
N ARG A 43 8.59 11.71 6.92
CA ARG A 43 7.87 12.33 8.05
C ARG A 43 6.36 12.22 7.90
N GLU A 44 5.81 12.56 6.73
CA GLU A 44 4.35 12.47 6.48
C GLU A 44 3.86 11.02 6.55
N LEU A 45 4.66 10.08 6.06
CA LEU A 45 4.35 8.66 6.16
C LEU A 45 4.40 8.14 7.61
N TYR A 46 5.43 8.50 8.38
CA TYR A 46 5.55 8.11 9.78
C TYR A 46 4.45 8.70 10.65
N TRP A 47 3.94 9.88 10.29
CA TRP A 47 2.75 10.43 10.94
C TRP A 47 1.52 9.54 10.71
N SER A 48 1.38 9.00 9.51
CA SER A 48 0.27 8.10 9.15
C SER A 48 0.44 6.67 9.69
N CYS A 49 1.68 6.25 9.85
CA CYS A 49 2.09 4.91 10.29
C CYS A 49 3.09 5.03 11.46
N PRO A 50 2.63 5.42 12.66
CA PRO A 50 3.50 5.75 13.80
C PRO A 50 4.27 4.55 14.36
N PHE A 51 3.90 3.32 13.99
CA PHE A 51 4.61 2.11 14.38
C PHE A 51 5.90 1.88 13.58
N LEU A 52 6.07 2.47 12.39
CA LEU A 52 7.25 2.25 11.54
C LEU A 52 8.58 2.63 12.25
N PRO A 53 8.70 3.80 12.90
CA PRO A 53 9.90 4.13 13.67
C PRO A 53 10.20 3.16 14.83
N ALA A 54 9.18 2.52 15.43
CA ALA A 54 9.41 1.52 16.47
C ALA A 54 10.03 0.24 15.89
N VAL A 55 9.55 -0.21 14.72
CA VAL A 55 10.11 -1.37 14.00
C VAL A 55 11.60 -1.16 13.74
N PHE A 56 11.98 0.01 13.24
CA PHE A 56 13.39 0.30 12.98
C PHE A 56 14.22 0.35 14.27
N ARG A 57 13.73 1.02 15.33
CA ARG A 57 14.45 1.10 16.61
C ARG A 57 14.67 -0.27 17.25
N SER A 58 13.70 -1.17 17.13
CA SER A 58 13.78 -2.52 17.71
C SER A 58 14.91 -3.39 17.14
N GLN A 59 15.45 -3.04 15.97
CA GLN A 59 16.48 -3.81 15.26
C GLN A 59 17.89 -3.18 15.38
N GLY A 60 18.09 -2.18 16.23
CA GLY A 60 19.39 -1.54 16.46
C GLY A 60 20.02 -1.01 15.16
N VAL A 61 21.31 -1.32 14.93
CA VAL A 61 22.07 -0.86 13.75
C VAL A 61 21.46 -1.34 12.43
N ARG A 62 21.00 -2.60 12.37
CA ARG A 62 20.28 -3.15 11.21
C ARG A 62 19.02 -2.34 10.89
N GLY A 63 18.33 -1.90 11.94
CA GLY A 63 17.16 -1.04 11.84
C GLY A 63 17.41 0.29 11.14
N THR A 64 18.56 0.92 11.38
CA THR A 64 18.96 2.15 10.70
C THR A 64 19.15 1.93 9.19
N LEU A 65 19.79 0.84 8.78
CA LEU A 65 19.97 0.49 7.37
C LEU A 65 18.62 0.20 6.70
N LEU A 66 17.75 -0.57 7.37
CA LEU A 66 16.40 -0.85 6.88
C LEU A 66 15.57 0.43 6.71
N ARG A 67 15.65 1.34 7.68
CA ARG A 67 14.99 2.65 7.60
C ARG A 67 15.45 3.43 6.37
N LEU A 68 16.76 3.53 6.14
CA LEU A 68 17.31 4.27 4.99
C LEU A 68 16.87 3.64 3.67
N GLY A 69 16.99 2.31 3.53
CA GLY A 69 16.54 1.59 2.33
C GLY A 69 15.04 1.74 2.09
N PHE A 70 14.23 1.75 3.15
CA PHE A 70 12.80 1.99 3.09
C PHE A 70 12.47 3.41 2.63
N GLU A 71 13.07 4.44 3.25
CA GLU A 71 12.84 5.84 2.88
C GLU A 71 13.22 6.09 1.42
N VAL A 72 14.35 5.55 0.97
CA VAL A 72 14.79 5.58 -0.44
C VAL A 72 13.75 4.96 -1.36
N SER A 73 13.35 3.71 -1.08
CA SER A 73 12.39 2.97 -1.91
C SER A 73 11.02 3.68 -1.95
N TYR A 74 10.59 4.24 -0.82
CA TYR A 74 9.35 4.99 -0.72
C TYR A 74 9.38 6.25 -1.57
N THR A 75 10.44 7.05 -1.47
CA THR A 75 10.60 8.28 -2.26
C THR A 75 10.64 7.99 -3.75
N ILE A 76 11.43 7.01 -4.20
CA ILE A 76 11.45 6.59 -5.63
C ILE A 76 10.03 6.23 -6.08
N ASN A 77 9.30 5.46 -5.27
CA ASN A 77 7.94 5.06 -5.64
C ASN A 77 6.97 6.25 -5.67
N VAL A 78 7.06 7.21 -4.74
CA VAL A 78 6.24 8.44 -4.77
C VAL A 78 6.53 9.24 -6.03
N VAL A 79 7.80 9.49 -6.35
CA VAL A 79 8.21 10.24 -7.55
C VAL A 79 7.69 9.55 -8.81
N LYS A 80 7.93 8.25 -8.95
CA LYS A 80 7.42 7.46 -10.08
C LYS A 80 5.91 7.60 -10.24
N ARG A 81 5.15 7.52 -9.13
CA ARG A 81 3.69 7.66 -9.13
C ARG A 81 3.23 9.06 -9.56
N PHE A 82 3.95 10.11 -9.16
CA PHE A 82 3.67 11.48 -9.57
C PHE A 82 4.04 11.75 -11.02
N CYS A 83 5.20 11.27 -11.50
CA CYS A 83 5.55 11.37 -12.91
C CYS A 83 4.47 10.70 -13.77
N THR A 84 4.05 9.49 -13.40
CA THR A 84 3.06 8.70 -14.15
C THR A 84 1.60 9.06 -13.85
N LEU A 85 1.36 10.14 -13.10
CA LEU A 85 0.03 10.56 -12.70
C LEU A 85 -0.93 10.86 -13.87
N PRO A 86 -0.50 11.44 -15.01
CA PRO A 86 -1.37 11.63 -16.18
C PRO A 86 -1.98 10.31 -16.70
N LEU A 87 -1.27 9.19 -16.50
CA LEU A 87 -1.71 7.85 -16.88
C LEU A 87 -2.55 7.14 -15.81
N ARG A 88 -2.69 7.72 -14.62
CA ARG A 88 -3.44 7.13 -13.49
C ARG A 88 -4.75 7.86 -13.32
N ARG A 89 -5.84 7.25 -13.80
CA ARG A 89 -7.19 7.85 -13.78
C ARG A 89 -8.14 7.23 -12.76
N THR A 90 -7.67 6.20 -12.06
CA THR A 90 -8.53 5.30 -11.30
C THR A 90 -8.53 5.63 -9.82
N LEU A 91 -9.70 5.49 -9.21
CA LEU A 91 -9.95 5.51 -7.77
C LEU A 91 -10.49 4.14 -7.35
N PRO A 92 -10.42 3.78 -6.06
CA PRO A 92 -10.86 2.47 -5.60
C PRO A 92 -12.36 2.26 -5.87
N SER A 93 -12.70 1.12 -6.45
CA SER A 93 -14.08 0.66 -6.61
C SER A 93 -14.64 0.12 -5.30
N PHE A 94 -13.76 -0.35 -4.41
CA PHE A 94 -14.12 -0.77 -3.08
C PHE A 94 -12.94 -0.67 -2.10
N TYR A 95 -13.27 -0.68 -0.81
CA TYR A 95 -12.32 -0.64 0.29
C TYR A 95 -12.41 -1.93 1.11
N ILE A 96 -11.27 -2.46 1.53
CA ILE A 96 -11.21 -3.42 2.64
C ILE A 96 -10.84 -2.59 3.87
N ALA A 97 -11.86 -2.03 4.51
CA ALA A 97 -11.70 -0.92 5.45
C ALA A 97 -11.24 -1.35 6.84
N GLY A 98 -11.40 -2.61 7.21
CA GLY A 98 -11.07 -3.10 8.54
C GLY A 98 -11.70 -4.45 8.83
N PHE A 99 -11.65 -4.92 10.08
CA PHE A 99 -10.81 -4.36 11.15
C PHE A 99 -9.38 -4.93 11.09
N PRO A 100 -8.38 -4.26 11.70
CA PRO A 100 -7.04 -4.82 11.83
C PRO A 100 -7.11 -6.23 12.46
N LYS A 101 -6.19 -7.12 12.04
CA LYS A 101 -6.08 -8.51 12.55
C LYS A 101 -7.30 -9.41 12.30
N CYS A 102 -8.22 -9.00 11.42
CA CYS A 102 -9.38 -9.80 11.00
C CYS A 102 -9.20 -10.51 9.64
N GLY A 103 -7.95 -10.68 9.17
CA GLY A 103 -7.68 -11.42 7.92
C GLY A 103 -7.77 -10.58 6.63
N THR A 104 -7.72 -9.25 6.73
CA THR A 104 -7.76 -8.34 5.57
C THR A 104 -6.63 -8.58 4.56
N THR A 105 -5.44 -8.98 5.02
CA THR A 105 -4.29 -9.31 4.14
C THR A 105 -4.55 -10.56 3.32
N SER A 106 -5.10 -11.61 3.96
CA SER A 106 -5.47 -12.84 3.27
C SER A 106 -6.52 -12.57 2.19
N LEU A 107 -7.58 -11.81 2.52
CA LEU A 107 -8.59 -11.41 1.54
C LEU A 107 -7.98 -10.61 0.38
N ALA A 108 -7.18 -9.58 0.68
CA ALA A 108 -6.51 -8.77 -0.34
C ALA A 108 -5.62 -9.61 -1.28
N SER A 109 -4.90 -10.59 -0.73
CA SER A 109 -4.05 -11.51 -1.50
C SER A 109 -4.88 -12.41 -2.42
N HIS A 110 -5.98 -12.98 -1.93
CA HIS A 110 -6.88 -13.81 -2.74
C HIS A 110 -7.56 -13.00 -3.87
N LEU A 111 -8.06 -11.80 -3.57
CA LEU A 111 -8.70 -10.94 -4.56
C LEU A 111 -7.74 -10.52 -5.67
N ARG A 112 -6.45 -10.32 -5.39
CA ARG A 112 -5.44 -10.00 -6.41
C ARG A 112 -5.21 -11.09 -7.43
N ARG A 113 -5.58 -12.34 -7.13
CA ARG A 113 -5.48 -13.44 -8.10
C ARG A 113 -6.59 -13.39 -9.15
N HIS A 114 -7.66 -12.63 -8.91
CA HIS A 114 -8.77 -12.52 -9.85
C HIS A 114 -8.39 -11.56 -11.00
N PRO A 115 -8.53 -11.95 -12.29
CA PRO A 115 -8.05 -11.16 -13.43
C PRO A 115 -8.74 -9.79 -13.56
N ALA A 116 -9.96 -9.65 -13.02
CA ALA A 116 -10.71 -8.40 -13.04
C ALA A 116 -10.41 -7.46 -11.87
N VAL A 117 -9.53 -7.84 -10.94
CA VAL A 117 -9.28 -7.08 -9.71
C VAL A 117 -7.80 -6.75 -9.58
N SER A 118 -7.50 -5.50 -9.25
CA SER A 118 -6.12 -5.07 -8.98
C SER A 118 -6.01 -4.32 -7.65
N GLY A 119 -4.88 -4.51 -6.97
CA GLY A 119 -4.56 -3.74 -5.77
C GLY A 119 -3.89 -2.41 -6.10
N LEU A 120 -3.22 -1.85 -5.09
CA LEU A 120 -2.40 -0.67 -5.24
C LEU A 120 -1.20 -0.91 -6.17
N ALA A 121 -0.77 0.15 -6.85
CA ALA A 121 0.57 0.28 -7.42
C ALA A 121 1.58 0.69 -6.32
N GLY A 122 1.57 -0.07 -5.22
CA GLY A 122 2.35 0.15 -4.02
C GLY A 122 3.77 -0.40 -4.11
N LEU A 123 4.40 -0.60 -2.95
CA LEU A 123 5.69 -1.29 -2.86
C LEU A 123 5.43 -2.78 -2.63
N PRO A 124 5.62 -3.66 -3.63
CA PRO A 124 5.23 -5.07 -3.53
C PRO A 124 6.00 -5.82 -2.43
N TYR A 125 7.26 -5.44 -2.19
CA TYR A 125 8.13 -6.05 -1.18
C TYR A 125 7.92 -5.52 0.24
N HIS A 126 6.97 -4.60 0.44
CA HIS A 126 6.78 -3.96 1.74
C HIS A 126 5.37 -4.21 2.27
N GLU A 127 5.24 -4.96 3.36
CA GLU A 127 3.93 -5.39 3.88
C GLU A 127 2.95 -4.23 4.05
N VAL A 128 3.42 -3.13 4.67
CA VAL A 128 2.61 -1.92 4.95
C VAL A 128 2.09 -1.26 3.66
N LEU A 129 2.94 -1.12 2.64
CA LEU A 129 2.63 -0.35 1.43
C LEU A 129 2.30 -1.23 0.22
N SER A 130 2.29 -2.55 0.41
CA SER A 130 1.93 -3.50 -0.65
C SER A 130 0.44 -3.43 -0.93
N LYS A 131 -0.39 -3.24 0.09
CA LYS A 131 -1.86 -3.26 -0.01
C LYS A 131 -2.57 -2.08 0.64
N GLU A 132 -1.91 -1.34 1.52
CA GLU A 132 -2.51 -0.21 2.23
C GLU A 132 -1.93 1.09 1.68
N SER A 133 -2.81 1.99 1.24
CA SER A 133 -2.36 3.28 0.73
C SER A 133 -1.93 4.20 1.87
N HIS A 134 -2.60 4.06 3.02
CA HIS A 134 -2.60 5.04 4.11
C HIS A 134 -2.88 6.49 3.65
N PHE A 135 -3.42 6.68 2.45
CA PHE A 135 -3.67 8.00 1.88
C PHE A 135 -4.73 8.74 2.70
N LEU A 136 -5.82 8.05 3.02
CA LEU A 136 -6.88 8.57 3.88
C LEU A 136 -6.40 8.85 5.31
N ASN A 137 -5.27 8.27 5.72
CA ASN A 137 -4.64 8.53 7.01
C ASN A 137 -3.67 9.72 6.95
N GLY A 138 -3.28 10.17 5.75
CA GLY A 138 -2.35 11.28 5.56
C GLY A 138 -0.96 10.88 5.06
N ALA A 139 -0.78 9.75 4.35
CA ALA A 139 0.56 9.29 3.92
C ALA A 139 1.29 10.27 2.98
N LEU A 140 0.53 11.17 2.34
CA LEU A 140 1.04 12.31 1.58
C LEU A 140 0.66 13.63 2.27
N GLY A 141 0.54 13.62 3.59
CA GLY A 141 0.14 14.70 4.47
C GLY A 141 -1.36 14.80 4.78
N PRO A 142 -1.73 15.16 6.02
CA PRO A 142 -3.12 15.16 6.48
C PRO A 142 -4.01 16.14 5.71
N ASN A 143 -3.47 17.32 5.36
CA ASN A 143 -4.18 18.34 4.60
C ASN A 143 -4.45 17.94 3.13
N ARG A 144 -3.76 16.91 2.65
CA ARG A 144 -3.82 16.42 1.27
C ARG A 144 -4.62 15.12 1.13
N ALA A 145 -5.04 14.51 2.24
CA ALA A 145 -5.79 13.26 2.30
C ALA A 145 -7.21 13.31 1.68
N ASN A 146 -7.64 14.48 1.21
CA ASN A 146 -8.90 14.68 0.49
C ASN A 146 -8.69 14.89 -1.03
N SER A 147 -7.46 14.87 -1.52
CA SER A 147 -7.17 15.13 -2.93
C SER A 147 -7.38 13.88 -3.78
N SER A 148 -8.42 13.89 -4.62
CA SER A 148 -8.67 12.84 -5.62
C SER A 148 -7.47 12.64 -6.55
N LEU A 149 -6.83 13.74 -6.97
CA LEU A 149 -5.65 13.71 -7.84
C LEU A 149 -4.49 12.97 -7.18
N LEU A 150 -4.14 13.29 -5.93
CA LEU A 150 -3.06 12.60 -5.23
C LEU A 150 -3.41 11.15 -4.90
N TYR A 151 -4.69 10.86 -4.65
CA TYR A 151 -5.11 9.50 -4.33
C TYR A 151 -4.97 8.56 -5.54
N ARG A 152 -5.30 9.04 -6.75
CA ARG A 152 -5.11 8.31 -8.02
C ARG A 152 -3.68 7.81 -8.20
N SER A 153 -2.68 8.50 -7.63
CA SER A 153 -1.27 8.10 -7.72
C SER A 153 -1.01 6.69 -7.16
N PHE A 154 -1.82 6.22 -6.20
CA PHE A 154 -1.69 4.90 -5.56
C PHE A 154 -2.23 3.74 -6.42
N PHE A 155 -2.98 4.01 -7.49
CA PHE A 155 -3.66 2.98 -8.27
C PHE A 155 -3.00 2.73 -9.63
N PRO A 156 -3.19 1.53 -10.23
CA PRO A 156 -2.63 1.20 -11.54
C PRO A 156 -3.06 2.18 -12.65
N THR A 157 -2.33 2.13 -13.76
CA THR A 157 -2.53 3.06 -14.88
C THR A 157 -3.70 2.63 -15.78
N ILE A 158 -4.08 3.52 -16.70
CA ILE A 158 -5.03 3.20 -17.77
C ILE A 158 -4.61 1.99 -18.62
N PHE A 159 -3.31 1.68 -18.67
CA PHE A 159 -2.82 0.51 -19.41
C PHE A 159 -3.16 -0.79 -18.71
N THR A 160 -3.11 -0.82 -17.37
CA THR A 160 -3.57 -1.99 -16.60
C THR A 160 -5.06 -2.23 -16.83
N LYS A 161 -5.87 -1.16 -16.83
CA LYS A 161 -7.30 -1.23 -17.17
C LYS A 161 -7.50 -1.76 -18.59
N PHE A 162 -6.82 -1.16 -19.56
CA PHE A 162 -6.91 -1.54 -20.97
C PHE A 162 -6.56 -3.01 -21.16
N TRP A 163 -5.47 -3.48 -20.58
CA TRP A 163 -5.05 -4.88 -20.66
C TRP A 163 -6.12 -5.82 -20.09
N ALA A 164 -6.62 -5.52 -18.89
CA ALA A 164 -7.66 -6.33 -18.27
C ALA A 164 -8.94 -6.39 -19.12
N GLU A 165 -9.45 -5.26 -19.58
CA GLU A 165 -10.76 -5.20 -20.28
C GLU A 165 -10.68 -5.59 -21.76
N GLN A 166 -9.60 -5.23 -22.45
CA GLN A 166 -9.49 -5.40 -23.91
C GLN A 166 -8.70 -6.64 -24.33
N VAL A 167 -7.67 -7.02 -23.56
CA VAL A 167 -6.81 -8.17 -23.89
C VAL A 167 -7.27 -9.42 -23.15
N VAL A 168 -7.40 -9.35 -21.83
CA VAL A 168 -7.90 -10.47 -21.01
C VAL A 168 -9.41 -10.66 -21.21
N GLY A 169 -10.12 -9.59 -21.56
CA GLY A 169 -11.56 -9.64 -21.86
C GLY A 169 -12.44 -9.62 -20.61
N VAL A 170 -11.97 -9.08 -19.48
CA VAL A 170 -12.84 -8.95 -18.30
C VAL A 170 -13.92 -7.89 -18.55
N LYS A 171 -15.14 -8.15 -18.09
CA LYS A 171 -16.29 -7.25 -18.30
C LYS A 171 -16.13 -5.89 -17.61
N GLN A 172 -15.59 -5.91 -16.39
CA GLN A 172 -15.38 -4.72 -15.57
C GLN A 172 -14.13 -4.90 -14.72
N TRP A 173 -13.14 -4.04 -14.93
CA TRP A 173 -11.96 -4.01 -14.08
C TRP A 173 -12.21 -3.15 -12.83
N MET A 174 -11.81 -3.66 -11.67
CA MET A 174 -11.96 -3.01 -10.37
C MET A 174 -10.61 -2.88 -9.66
N VAL A 175 -10.48 -1.83 -8.87
CA VAL A 175 -9.32 -1.61 -7.99
C VAL A 175 -9.75 -1.43 -6.55
N PHE A 176 -8.88 -1.79 -5.61
CA PHE A 176 -9.18 -1.66 -4.18
C PHE A 176 -8.03 -1.09 -3.36
N ASP A 177 -8.38 -0.46 -2.25
CA ASP A 177 -7.47 -0.09 -1.16
C ASP A 177 -7.81 -0.90 0.09
N ALA A 178 -6.82 -1.54 0.70
CA ALA A 178 -6.99 -2.48 1.80
C ALA A 178 -6.30 -2.00 3.08
N CYS A 179 -6.62 -0.78 3.50
CA CYS A 179 -6.12 -0.18 4.74
C CYS A 179 -7.12 -0.41 5.89
N PRO A 180 -6.88 -1.39 6.80
CA PRO A 180 -7.80 -1.76 7.86
C PRO A 180 -7.94 -0.69 8.96
N LEU A 181 -7.02 0.27 9.04
CA LEU A 181 -7.14 1.40 9.96
C LEU A 181 -8.30 2.34 9.59
N THR A 182 -8.77 2.29 8.33
CA THR A 182 -9.87 3.12 7.84
C THR A 182 -11.13 2.96 8.70
N ALA A 183 -11.44 1.73 9.15
CA ALA A 183 -12.58 1.43 10.03
C ALA A 183 -12.46 2.04 11.43
N CYS A 184 -11.24 2.36 11.87
CA CYS A 184 -10.94 2.87 13.22
C CYS A 184 -10.80 4.40 13.26
N LEU A 185 -10.91 5.09 12.12
CA LEU A 185 -10.65 6.52 12.03
C LEU A 185 -11.96 7.31 11.84
N PRO A 186 -12.29 8.27 12.74
CA PRO A 186 -13.59 8.95 12.72
C PRO A 186 -13.80 9.80 11.46
N PHE A 187 -12.73 10.28 10.83
CA PHE A 187 -12.79 11.09 9.62
C PHE A 187 -12.83 10.27 8.32
N ALA A 188 -12.51 8.97 8.36
CA ALA A 188 -12.32 8.17 7.14
C ALA A 188 -13.61 8.02 6.32
N ALA A 189 -14.75 7.80 6.98
CA ALA A 189 -16.04 7.65 6.30
C ALA A 189 -16.39 8.92 5.47
N LYS A 190 -16.21 10.11 6.06
CA LYS A 190 -16.44 11.39 5.38
C LYS A 190 -15.53 11.54 4.16
N ARG A 191 -14.25 11.15 4.28
CA ARG A 191 -13.29 11.20 3.16
C ARG A 191 -13.66 10.23 2.04
N ILE A 192 -14.03 9.01 2.37
CA ILE A 192 -14.49 8.00 1.39
C ILE A 192 -15.72 8.52 0.64
N SER A 193 -16.71 9.04 1.36
CA SER A 193 -17.94 9.58 0.75
C SER A 193 -17.63 10.74 -0.21
N ALA A 194 -16.65 11.59 0.11
CA ALA A 194 -16.27 12.71 -0.75
C ALA A 194 -15.46 12.29 -1.99
N LEU A 195 -14.58 11.29 -1.85
CA LEU A 195 -13.67 10.86 -2.91
C LEU A 195 -14.31 9.85 -3.87
N THR A 196 -15.10 8.92 -3.33
CA THR A 196 -15.65 7.77 -4.04
C THR A 196 -17.03 7.40 -3.46
N PRO A 197 -18.07 8.22 -3.70
CA PRO A 197 -19.39 8.03 -3.09
C PRO A 197 -20.04 6.69 -3.43
N ASN A 198 -19.67 6.09 -4.57
CA ASN A 198 -20.23 4.82 -5.05
C ASN A 198 -19.36 3.60 -4.70
N ALA A 199 -18.24 3.78 -3.98
CA ALA A 199 -17.36 2.66 -3.65
C ALA A 199 -18.00 1.76 -2.58
N LYS A 200 -17.86 0.45 -2.76
CA LYS A 200 -18.29 -0.52 -1.75
C LYS A 200 -17.30 -0.53 -0.58
N VAL A 201 -17.78 -0.78 0.63
CA VAL A 201 -16.93 -0.87 1.83
C VAL A 201 -17.10 -2.25 2.45
N ILE A 202 -15.99 -2.98 2.58
CA ILE A 202 -15.94 -4.34 3.12
C ILE A 202 -15.32 -4.29 4.51
N PHE A 203 -16.03 -4.83 5.49
CA PHE A 203 -15.54 -5.06 6.84
C PHE A 203 -15.36 -6.56 7.09
N MET A 204 -14.14 -6.94 7.45
CA MET A 204 -13.76 -8.24 7.96
C MET A 204 -13.89 -8.21 9.48
N MET A 205 -14.64 -9.14 10.03
CA MET A 205 -14.83 -9.30 11.47
C MET A 205 -14.26 -10.64 11.93
N ARG A 206 -13.82 -10.66 13.19
CA ARG A 206 -13.34 -11.83 13.92
C ARG A 206 -13.82 -11.68 15.36
N ASP A 207 -13.82 -12.77 16.11
CA ASP A 207 -13.85 -12.73 17.58
C ASP A 207 -12.96 -11.58 18.11
N PRO A 208 -13.52 -10.62 18.87
CA PRO A 208 -12.81 -9.42 19.28
C PRO A 208 -11.67 -9.73 20.26
N VAL A 209 -11.83 -10.70 21.16
CA VAL A 209 -10.79 -11.11 22.10
C VAL A 209 -9.59 -11.65 21.32
N ARG A 210 -9.83 -12.56 20.38
CA ARG A 210 -8.76 -13.11 19.51
C ARG A 210 -8.11 -12.03 18.64
N ALA A 211 -8.88 -11.04 18.18
CA ALA A 211 -8.34 -9.94 17.39
C ALA A 211 -7.40 -9.06 18.22
N ILE A 212 -7.74 -8.76 19.48
CA ILE A 212 -6.90 -7.95 20.37
C ILE A 212 -5.61 -8.70 20.72
N TYR A 213 -5.65 -9.97 21.12
CA TYR A 213 -4.43 -10.78 21.34
C TYR A 213 -3.51 -10.78 20.12
N SER A 214 -4.08 -10.94 18.92
CA SER A 214 -3.30 -10.91 17.68
C SER A 214 -2.72 -9.52 17.39
N GLY A 215 -3.44 -8.45 17.74
CA GLY A 215 -3.00 -7.07 17.61
C GLY A 215 -1.87 -6.73 18.57
N GLU A 216 -2.00 -7.15 19.83
CA GLU A 216 -0.98 -7.01 20.84
C GLU A 216 0.31 -7.73 20.41
N ALA A 217 0.23 -9.01 20.05
CA ALA A 217 1.38 -9.79 19.59
C ALA A 217 2.07 -9.13 18.38
N MET A 218 1.31 -8.60 17.43
CA MET A 218 1.86 -7.86 16.29
C MET A 218 2.62 -6.60 16.72
N LEU A 219 2.02 -5.79 17.59
CA LEU A 219 2.63 -4.54 18.04
C LEU A 219 3.90 -4.82 18.86
N ARG A 220 3.89 -5.86 19.71
CA ARG A 220 5.10 -6.31 20.44
C ARG A 220 6.19 -6.79 19.50
N ASN A 221 5.85 -7.60 18.49
CA ASN A 221 6.81 -8.04 17.46
C ASN A 221 7.39 -6.88 16.65
N MET A 222 6.64 -5.77 16.53
CA MET A 222 7.09 -4.52 15.93
C MET A 222 7.92 -3.64 16.89
N GLY A 223 8.16 -4.09 18.13
CA GLY A 223 8.90 -3.35 19.14
C GLY A 223 8.14 -2.15 19.73
N MET A 224 6.81 -2.15 19.67
CA MET A 224 6.01 -1.10 20.29
C MET A 224 6.01 -1.24 21.82
N PRO A 225 6.31 -0.16 22.57
CA PRO A 225 6.27 -0.19 24.04
C PRO A 225 4.82 -0.09 24.52
N LEU A 226 4.12 -1.22 24.59
CA LEU A 226 2.75 -1.29 25.10
C LEU A 226 2.75 -1.18 26.63
N GLN A 227 1.90 -0.30 27.18
CA GLN A 227 1.71 -0.12 28.63
C GLN A 227 0.77 -1.16 29.27
N TRP A 228 0.13 -1.98 28.45
CA TRP A 228 -0.83 -2.99 28.85
C TRP A 228 -0.44 -4.34 28.23
N THR A 229 -0.92 -5.43 28.80
CA THR A 229 -0.78 -6.79 28.27
C THR A 229 -2.04 -7.59 28.54
N LEU A 230 -2.54 -8.33 27.55
CA LEU A 230 -3.55 -9.37 27.77
C LEU A 230 -2.90 -10.75 27.98
N SER A 231 -1.64 -10.87 27.61
CA SER A 231 -0.84 -12.06 27.87
C SER A 231 -0.26 -11.90 29.28
N GLU A 232 -0.69 -12.71 30.25
CA GLU A 232 0.15 -12.98 31.42
C GLU A 232 1.50 -13.45 30.88
N GLU A 233 2.61 -12.93 31.41
CA GLU A 233 3.98 -13.06 30.86
C GLU A 233 4.25 -14.44 30.22
N ALA A 234 4.01 -14.55 28.91
CA ALA A 234 4.51 -15.68 28.15
C ALA A 234 6.01 -15.40 27.97
N PRO A 235 6.91 -16.26 28.47
CA PRO A 235 8.34 -16.03 28.35
C PRO A 235 8.68 -15.85 26.89
N ALA A 236 9.49 -14.82 26.61
CA ALA A 236 9.88 -14.34 25.28
C ALA A 236 9.80 -15.45 24.23
N LEU A 237 8.69 -15.49 23.49
CA LEU A 237 8.53 -16.45 22.41
C LEU A 237 9.67 -16.17 21.43
N GLY A 238 10.62 -17.10 21.38
CA GLY A 238 11.87 -16.97 20.63
C GLY A 238 11.58 -16.44 19.23
N ARG A 239 12.42 -15.50 18.80
CA ARG A 239 12.39 -14.84 17.49
C ARG A 239 11.94 -15.86 16.44
N MET A 240 10.72 -15.72 15.92
CA MET A 240 10.27 -16.43 14.71
C MET A 240 10.99 -15.83 13.49
N PHE A 241 12.30 -16.08 13.40
CA PHE A 241 13.15 -15.92 12.22
C PHE A 241 14.31 -16.92 12.32
N GLU A 242 14.01 -18.19 12.55
CA GLU A 242 14.83 -19.28 12.02
C GLU A 242 14.04 -19.88 10.87
N VAL A 243 14.36 -19.40 9.67
CA VAL A 243 14.03 -20.11 8.43
C VAL A 243 14.86 -21.38 8.48
N GLY A 244 14.19 -22.51 8.69
CA GLY A 244 14.81 -23.83 8.61
C GLY A 244 15.51 -24.00 7.27
N SER A 245 16.83 -23.96 7.31
CA SER A 245 17.70 -24.56 6.31
C SER A 245 17.77 -26.06 6.59
N GLY A 246 17.33 -26.87 5.62
CA GLY A 246 17.60 -28.30 5.54
C GLY A 246 16.58 -29.18 6.25
N GLU A 247 15.75 -29.87 5.49
CA GLU A 247 15.98 -31.26 5.10
C GLU A 247 14.95 -31.64 4.01
N LEU A 248 15.30 -32.68 3.24
CA LEU A 248 14.73 -33.16 1.98
C LEU A 248 13.20 -33.38 1.98
#